data_AF-A0A1Z5YQZ4-F1
#
_entry.id   AF-A0A1Z5YQZ4-F1
#
_cell.length_a   1.000
_cell.length_b   1.000
_cell.length_c   1.000
_cell.angle_alpha   90.00
_cell.angle_beta   90.00
_cell.angle_gamma   90.00
#
_symmetry.space_group_name_H-M   'P 1'
#
loop_
_entity.id
_entity.type
_entity.pdbx_description
1 polymer ?
#
loop_
_entity_poly.entity_id
_entity_poly.type
_entity_poly.pdbx_seq_one_letter_code
_entity_poly.pdbx_strand_id
1 'polypeptide(L)'
;MKKVLICHNMRVFYWEKDTISQREICDIDNINNVVCLDNFGSSYALNVFSGNSGWLDIASLKFTRAIPACSMSLHNVSNDRIALSCNDKFLRANHLGTIDCVVEQQSLWESFKLLTLEEFNVLLKIARNKWIINNEEKHSQICFQKSNFEKVFFGEYELDFCSFIDNAIKYSSGHNFLFFKDWQPVPAVLLNPVIVLVVFGNGKVVDQYKKCIYSISEISEYSGKVIIISNLGKDYLVQMAPKKIQSSIDVLEMSGFDTLDFVGARLSIFNTNILDDYQPIIYSDVDIVFDKKIEPFLVKGAQYKKCSAQIEEFHYIGTSEHTGAQLVKQDFFDCENLKGFNGGLLLIPNMLEHGLILKAAYNCITRYITEHGRNSIAFYDQSVLNYVLYKLNDFDGRLVSQHTQIGGDEHPVRSLPLDPSNPRGFVHFWNSAQRVEAMESYMMAVTKEVLN
;
A
#
# COMPACT_ATOMS: atom_id res chain seq x y z
N MET A 1 -24.48 18.62 8.96
CA MET A 1 -23.66 17.39 8.82
C MET A 1 -23.56 17.12 7.34
N LYS A 2 -22.34 17.07 6.81
CA LYS A 2 -22.09 16.93 5.38
C LYS A 2 -22.39 15.51 4.90
N LYS A 3 -23.02 15.41 3.73
CA LYS A 3 -23.35 14.15 3.04
C LYS A 3 -22.80 14.19 1.61
N VAL A 4 -22.24 13.10 1.12
CA VAL A 4 -21.76 12.98 -0.26
C VAL A 4 -22.89 12.58 -1.17
N LEU A 5 -22.99 13.23 -2.34
CA LEU A 5 -23.93 12.83 -3.38
C LEU A 5 -23.25 11.82 -4.30
N ILE A 6 -23.78 10.60 -4.36
CA ILE A 6 -23.40 9.58 -5.32
C ILE A 6 -24.41 9.56 -6.45
N CYS A 7 -23.93 9.73 -7.69
CA CYS A 7 -24.70 9.60 -8.92
C CYS A 7 -25.03 8.14 -9.21
N HIS A 8 -26.01 7.89 -10.09
CA HIS A 8 -26.40 6.52 -10.48
C HIS A 8 -25.22 5.66 -10.93
N ASN A 9 -24.30 6.21 -11.71
CA ASN A 9 -23.10 5.54 -12.22
C ASN A 9 -21.93 5.49 -11.21
N MET A 10 -22.19 5.57 -9.90
CA MET A 10 -21.16 5.51 -8.85
C MET A 10 -20.10 6.61 -8.96
N ARG A 11 -20.46 7.76 -9.54
CA ARG A 11 -19.61 8.95 -9.60
C ARG A 11 -19.98 9.95 -8.52
N VAL A 12 -19.04 10.84 -8.21
CA VAL A 12 -19.27 11.99 -7.34
C VAL A 12 -18.96 13.28 -8.07
N PHE A 13 -19.58 14.36 -7.63
CA PHE A 13 -19.22 15.69 -8.09
C PHE A 13 -17.92 16.13 -7.39
N TYR A 14 -16.99 16.63 -8.18
CA TYR A 14 -15.64 17.01 -7.79
C TYR A 14 -15.30 18.40 -8.34
N TRP A 15 -14.78 19.26 -7.48
CA TRP A 15 -14.45 20.64 -7.79
C TRP A 15 -12.94 20.83 -7.95
N GLU A 16 -12.52 21.25 -9.14
CA GLU A 16 -11.12 21.58 -9.42
C GLU A 16 -11.05 22.75 -10.41
N LYS A 17 -10.11 23.68 -10.18
CA LYS A 17 -9.83 24.80 -11.11
C LYS A 17 -11.11 25.56 -11.50
N ASP A 18 -11.93 25.89 -10.50
CA ASP A 18 -13.21 26.61 -10.67
C ASP A 18 -14.27 25.89 -11.52
N THR A 19 -14.15 24.57 -11.69
CA THR A 19 -15.11 23.76 -12.44
C THR A 19 -15.61 22.58 -11.62
N ILE A 20 -16.87 22.20 -11.82
CA ILE A 20 -17.46 20.99 -11.24
C ILE A 20 -17.53 19.92 -12.32
N SER A 21 -16.99 18.75 -12.01
CA SER A 21 -17.03 17.58 -12.88
C SER A 21 -17.46 16.34 -12.11
N GLN A 22 -17.99 15.34 -12.81
CA GLN A 22 -18.24 14.02 -12.26
C GLN A 22 -16.96 13.19 -12.37
N ARG A 23 -16.51 12.61 -11.26
CA ARG A 23 -15.37 11.70 -11.21
C ARG A 23 -15.76 10.34 -10.67
N GLU A 24 -15.07 9.33 -11.16
CA GLU A 24 -15.13 8.00 -10.56
C GLU A 24 -14.53 8.06 -9.16
N ILE A 25 -15.07 7.26 -8.24
CA ILE A 25 -14.66 7.32 -6.84
C ILE A 25 -13.18 6.94 -6.67
N CYS A 26 -12.67 6.01 -7.48
CA CYS A 26 -11.26 5.64 -7.49
C CYS A 26 -10.32 6.78 -7.92
N ASP A 27 -10.80 7.74 -8.70
CA ASP A 27 -10.01 8.84 -9.26
C ASP A 27 -10.04 10.11 -8.40
N ILE A 28 -10.77 10.08 -7.30
CA ILE A 28 -10.68 11.13 -6.29
C ILE A 28 -9.29 11.04 -5.71
N ASP A 29 -8.59 12.16 -5.62
CA ASP A 29 -7.25 12.31 -5.02
C ASP A 29 -7.35 13.08 -3.70
N ASN A 30 -8.23 14.09 -3.64
CA ASN A 30 -8.44 14.93 -2.46
C ASN A 30 -9.93 15.01 -2.10
N ILE A 31 -10.31 14.44 -0.97
CA ILE A 31 -11.70 14.45 -0.49
C ILE A 31 -12.23 15.88 -0.26
N ASN A 32 -11.35 16.83 0.04
CA ASN A 32 -11.74 18.23 0.28
C ASN A 32 -12.36 18.91 -0.93
N ASN A 33 -12.13 18.37 -2.12
CA ASN A 33 -12.67 18.84 -3.39
C ASN A 33 -13.98 18.14 -3.77
N VAL A 34 -14.42 17.13 -3.04
CA VAL A 34 -15.70 16.45 -3.29
C VAL A 34 -16.84 17.38 -2.86
N VAL A 35 -17.83 17.54 -3.74
CA VAL A 35 -19.04 18.33 -3.48
C VAL A 35 -19.96 17.53 -2.56
N CYS A 36 -20.44 18.18 -1.51
CA CYS A 36 -21.29 17.62 -0.49
C CYS A 36 -22.54 18.47 -0.28
N LEU A 37 -23.59 17.81 0.18
CA LEU A 37 -24.79 18.44 0.71
C LEU A 37 -24.55 18.76 2.19
N ASP A 38 -24.70 20.02 2.59
CA ASP A 38 -24.63 20.43 3.99
C ASP A 38 -25.97 21.00 4.47
N ASN A 39 -26.25 20.80 5.75
CA ASN A 39 -27.46 21.29 6.40
C ASN A 39 -27.15 22.65 7.05
N PHE A 40 -27.95 23.66 6.74
CA PHE A 40 -27.94 24.95 7.42
C PHE A 40 -29.35 25.28 7.93
N GLY A 41 -29.59 25.04 9.22
CA GLY A 41 -30.90 25.24 9.85
C GLY A 41 -31.91 24.17 9.44
N SER A 42 -32.95 24.56 8.70
CA SER A 42 -34.00 23.67 8.18
C SER A 42 -33.86 23.37 6.69
N SER A 43 -32.71 23.72 6.10
CA SER A 43 -32.48 23.75 4.65
C SER A 43 -31.15 23.11 4.29
N TYR A 44 -30.99 22.75 3.02
CA TYR A 44 -29.75 22.16 2.51
C TYR A 44 -29.15 22.97 1.38
N ALA A 45 -27.82 22.94 1.25
CA ALA A 45 -27.12 23.53 0.11
C ALA A 45 -25.84 22.75 -0.21
N LEU A 46 -25.32 22.98 -1.42
CA LEU A 46 -24.07 22.38 -1.86
C LEU A 46 -22.87 23.23 -1.44
N ASN A 47 -21.86 22.55 -0.91
CA ASN A 47 -20.54 23.06 -0.58
C ASN A 47 -19.51 21.99 -0.97
N VAL A 48 -18.23 22.24 -0.82
CA VAL A 48 -17.19 21.20 -0.82
C VAL A 48 -16.83 20.81 0.62
N PHE A 49 -16.19 19.66 0.78
CA PHE A 49 -15.80 19.18 2.11
C PHE A 49 -14.87 20.12 2.86
N SER A 50 -13.95 20.80 2.16
CA SER A 50 -12.96 21.71 2.76
C SER A 50 -13.57 22.81 3.64
N GLY A 51 -14.86 23.15 3.44
CA GLY A 51 -15.57 24.19 4.19
C GLY A 51 -15.13 25.62 3.87
N ASN A 52 -13.93 25.81 3.31
CA ASN A 52 -13.33 27.11 3.03
C ASN A 52 -13.71 27.69 1.66
N SER A 53 -14.38 26.93 0.79
CA SER A 53 -14.71 27.40 -0.56
C SER A 53 -16.02 28.17 -0.66
N GLY A 54 -16.77 28.34 0.43
CA GLY A 54 -18.09 28.96 0.38
C GLY A 54 -19.17 28.07 -0.28
N TRP A 55 -20.36 28.60 -0.48
CA TRP A 55 -21.52 27.88 -1.01
C TRP A 55 -21.58 27.93 -2.53
N LEU A 56 -22.16 26.89 -3.13
CA LEU A 56 -22.38 26.84 -4.57
C LEU A 56 -23.37 27.92 -5.03
N ASP A 57 -22.94 28.73 -5.99
CA ASP A 57 -23.83 29.57 -6.79
C ASP A 57 -24.32 28.78 -8.01
N ILE A 58 -25.57 28.33 -8.01
CA ILE A 58 -26.12 27.49 -9.09
C ILE A 58 -26.06 28.18 -10.46
N ALA A 59 -26.17 29.52 -10.50
CA ALA A 59 -26.14 30.26 -11.76
C ALA A 59 -24.76 30.24 -12.43
N SER A 60 -23.68 30.36 -11.64
CA SER A 60 -22.31 30.34 -12.17
C SER A 60 -21.61 28.99 -12.05
N LEU A 61 -22.20 28.05 -11.30
CA LEU A 61 -21.62 26.76 -10.91
C LEU A 61 -20.27 26.89 -10.18
N LYS A 62 -20.08 27.98 -9.43
CA LYS A 62 -18.87 28.26 -8.65
C LYS A 62 -19.16 28.31 -7.15
N PHE A 63 -18.21 27.85 -6.35
CA PHE A 63 -18.23 28.01 -4.89
C PHE A 63 -17.64 29.38 -4.56
N THR A 64 -18.48 30.42 -4.55
CA THR A 64 -18.05 31.82 -4.33
C THR A 64 -18.93 32.55 -3.31
N ARG A 65 -20.04 31.94 -2.87
CA ARG A 65 -21.02 32.62 -2.04
C ARG A 65 -20.65 32.48 -0.56
N ALA A 66 -20.69 33.59 0.18
CA ALA A 66 -20.55 33.56 1.64
C ALA A 66 -21.77 32.95 2.34
N ILE A 67 -22.95 33.05 1.72
CA ILE A 67 -24.22 32.47 2.19
C ILE A 67 -24.87 31.63 1.09
N PRO A 68 -25.66 30.58 1.40
CA PRO A 68 -26.35 29.79 0.39
C PRO A 68 -27.22 30.66 -0.53
N ALA A 69 -27.07 30.52 -1.86
CA ALA A 69 -27.86 31.26 -2.83
C ALA A 69 -29.31 30.75 -2.94
N CYS A 70 -29.54 29.48 -2.60
CA CYS A 70 -30.88 28.93 -2.43
C CYS A 70 -30.90 27.81 -1.40
N SER A 71 -32.10 27.53 -0.89
CA SER A 71 -32.40 26.33 -0.11
C SER A 71 -32.78 25.19 -1.05
N MET A 72 -32.18 24.03 -0.84
CA MET A 72 -32.55 22.78 -1.49
C MET A 72 -33.50 21.98 -0.61
N SER A 73 -34.59 21.52 -1.21
CA SER A 73 -35.51 20.55 -0.62
C SER A 73 -35.15 19.13 -1.06
N LEU A 74 -35.25 18.17 -0.15
CA LEU A 74 -35.02 16.75 -0.41
C LEU A 74 -36.36 16.07 -0.67
N HIS A 75 -36.45 15.33 -1.77
CA HIS A 75 -37.61 14.53 -2.14
C HIS A 75 -37.22 13.06 -2.13
N ASN A 76 -37.85 12.26 -1.28
CA ASN A 76 -37.63 10.82 -1.26
C ASN A 76 -38.23 10.20 -2.52
N VAL A 77 -37.38 9.59 -3.36
CA VAL A 77 -37.80 8.85 -4.55
C VAL A 77 -38.15 7.40 -4.18
N SER A 78 -37.31 6.81 -3.33
CA SER A 78 -37.42 5.45 -2.79
C SER A 78 -36.63 5.38 -1.48
N ASN A 79 -36.57 4.21 -0.83
CA ASN A 79 -35.99 4.05 0.50
C ASN A 79 -34.57 4.63 0.66
N ASP A 80 -33.75 4.66 -0.39
CA ASP A 80 -32.37 5.16 -0.33
C ASP A 80 -32.00 6.16 -1.43
N ARG A 81 -32.99 6.69 -2.15
CA ARG A 81 -32.77 7.62 -3.26
C ARG A 81 -33.48 8.92 -3.00
N ILE A 82 -32.75 10.01 -3.19
CA ILE A 82 -33.28 11.36 -3.06
C ILE A 82 -33.18 12.13 -4.37
N ALA A 83 -34.12 13.03 -4.61
CA ALA A 83 -33.94 14.12 -5.56
C ALA A 83 -33.81 15.44 -4.79
N LEU A 84 -33.05 16.37 -5.35
CA LEU A 84 -32.82 17.69 -4.76
C LEU A 84 -33.49 18.73 -5.65
N SER A 85 -34.32 19.60 -5.08
CA SER A 85 -34.93 20.71 -5.82
C SER A 85 -34.55 22.07 -5.25
N CYS A 86 -34.30 23.04 -6.12
CA CYS A 86 -34.14 24.47 -5.77
C CYS A 86 -34.94 25.32 -6.78
N ASN A 87 -35.79 26.21 -6.28
CA ASN A 87 -36.67 27.08 -7.10
C ASN A 87 -37.48 26.30 -8.15
N ASP A 88 -38.17 25.25 -7.73
CA ASP A 88 -38.99 24.36 -8.58
C ASP A 88 -38.22 23.65 -9.72
N LYS A 89 -36.88 23.59 -9.62
CA LYS A 89 -36.02 22.84 -10.53
C LYS A 89 -35.27 21.74 -9.79
N PHE A 90 -35.15 20.58 -10.39
CA PHE A 90 -34.39 19.45 -9.86
C PHE A 90 -32.92 19.52 -10.28
N LEU A 91 -32.03 19.24 -9.33
CA LEU A 91 -30.61 19.05 -9.57
C LEU A 91 -30.40 17.78 -10.40
N ARG A 92 -29.54 17.87 -11.41
CA ARG A 92 -29.26 16.74 -12.31
C ARG A 92 -27.76 16.57 -12.52
N ALA A 93 -27.34 15.31 -12.55
CA ALA A 93 -26.05 14.88 -13.08
C ALA A 93 -26.17 14.80 -14.61
N ASN A 94 -25.74 15.83 -15.34
CA ASN A 94 -25.97 15.88 -16.79
C ASN A 94 -25.00 14.97 -17.57
N HIS A 95 -25.32 14.74 -18.84
CA HIS A 95 -24.54 13.90 -19.75
C HIS A 95 -23.14 14.45 -20.08
N LEU A 96 -22.89 15.74 -19.80
CA LEU A 96 -21.58 16.37 -19.94
C LEU A 96 -20.70 16.16 -18.70
N GLY A 97 -21.18 15.42 -17.70
CA GLY A 97 -20.43 15.18 -16.48
C GLY A 97 -20.42 16.37 -15.53
N THR A 98 -21.38 17.29 -15.60
CA THR A 98 -21.49 18.44 -14.70
C THR A 98 -22.82 18.45 -13.95
N ILE A 99 -23.08 19.53 -13.22
CA ILE A 99 -24.34 19.80 -12.50
C ILE A 99 -25.16 20.81 -13.31
N ASP A 100 -26.45 20.55 -13.48
CA ASP A 100 -27.43 21.56 -13.88
C ASP A 100 -28.76 21.40 -13.13
N CYS A 101 -29.72 22.30 -13.40
CA CYS A 101 -31.06 22.25 -12.82
C CYS A 101 -32.14 22.28 -13.91
N VAL A 102 -33.07 21.33 -13.88
CA VAL A 102 -34.13 21.16 -14.88
C VAL A 102 -35.54 21.25 -14.27
N VAL A 103 -36.50 21.73 -15.06
CA VAL A 103 -37.90 21.97 -14.63
C VAL A 103 -38.76 20.70 -14.75
N GLU A 104 -38.31 19.70 -15.50
CA GLU A 104 -39.10 18.52 -15.86
C GLU A 104 -39.14 17.42 -14.79
N GLN A 105 -40.03 16.44 -15.01
CA GLN A 105 -40.28 15.30 -14.13
C GLN A 105 -38.99 14.57 -13.71
N GLN A 106 -38.99 14.14 -12.46
CA GLN A 106 -37.93 13.36 -11.83
C GLN A 106 -37.58 12.09 -12.64
N SER A 107 -36.36 12.02 -13.17
CA SER A 107 -35.81 10.81 -13.80
C SER A 107 -34.65 10.25 -12.96
N LEU A 108 -34.01 9.17 -13.44
CA LEU A 108 -32.89 8.52 -12.74
C LEU A 108 -31.70 9.47 -12.53
N TRP A 109 -31.45 10.37 -13.49
CA TRP A 109 -30.31 11.30 -13.50
C TRP A 109 -30.46 12.49 -12.55
N GLU A 110 -31.67 12.69 -12.02
CA GLU A 110 -32.05 13.67 -11.00
C GLU A 110 -32.12 13.05 -9.60
N SER A 111 -31.67 11.79 -9.46
CA SER A 111 -31.65 11.08 -8.18
C SER A 111 -30.25 10.73 -7.74
N PHE A 112 -30.03 10.81 -6.43
CA PHE A 112 -28.75 10.63 -5.78
C PHE A 112 -28.90 9.71 -4.57
N LYS A 113 -27.82 9.02 -4.23
CA LYS A 113 -27.67 8.38 -2.93
C LYS A 113 -26.81 9.26 -2.04
N LEU A 114 -27.25 9.46 -0.80
CA LEU A 114 -26.50 10.24 0.18
C LEU A 114 -25.66 9.33 1.05
N LEU A 115 -24.35 9.58 1.08
CA LEU A 115 -23.45 8.88 2.01
C LEU A 115 -23.02 9.80 3.16
N THR A 116 -22.87 9.23 4.36
CA THR A 116 -22.05 9.85 5.41
C THR A 116 -20.59 9.96 4.96
N LEU A 117 -19.81 10.78 5.67
CA LEU A 117 -18.37 10.84 5.43
C LEU A 117 -17.68 9.50 5.70
N GLU A 118 -18.14 8.76 6.70
CA GLU A 118 -17.63 7.41 7.03
C GLU A 118 -17.90 6.42 5.90
N GLU A 119 -19.16 6.32 5.45
CA GLU A 119 -19.56 5.49 4.31
C GLU A 119 -18.76 5.83 3.05
N PHE A 120 -18.60 7.12 2.75
CA PHE A 120 -17.84 7.55 1.60
C PHE A 120 -16.35 7.22 1.72
N ASN A 121 -15.74 7.39 2.89
CA ASN A 121 -14.34 7.02 3.12
C ASN A 121 -14.10 5.51 2.98
N VAL A 122 -15.03 4.68 3.47
CA VAL A 122 -14.96 3.22 3.29
C VAL A 122 -15.08 2.86 1.80
N LEU A 123 -16.08 3.40 1.10
CA LEU A 123 -16.24 3.17 -0.34
C LEU A 123 -15.01 3.65 -1.13
N LEU A 124 -14.47 4.82 -0.78
CA LEU A 124 -13.28 5.38 -1.40
C LEU A 124 -12.05 4.49 -1.18
N LYS A 125 -11.85 3.99 0.04
CA LYS A 125 -10.78 3.03 0.37
C LYS A 125 -10.92 1.76 -0.45
N ILE A 126 -12.12 1.19 -0.54
CA ILE A 126 -12.35 -0.03 -1.31
C ILE A 126 -12.10 0.22 -2.80
N ALA A 127 -12.65 1.31 -3.34
CA ALA A 127 -12.57 1.70 -4.75
C ALA A 127 -11.14 1.92 -5.26
N ARG A 128 -10.27 2.54 -4.44
CA ARG A 128 -8.90 2.88 -4.84
C ARG A 128 -7.95 1.69 -4.82
N ASN A 129 -8.30 0.62 -4.13
CA ASN A 129 -7.39 -0.48 -3.84
C ASN A 129 -7.78 -1.76 -4.57
N LYS A 130 -6.83 -2.69 -4.61
CA LYS A 130 -7.07 -4.08 -4.99
C LYS A 130 -7.36 -4.90 -3.73
N TRP A 131 -8.11 -5.97 -3.90
CA TRP A 131 -8.55 -6.82 -2.80
C TRP A 131 -8.46 -8.29 -3.18
N ILE A 132 -7.95 -9.11 -2.28
CA ILE A 132 -7.99 -10.56 -2.42
C ILE A 132 -9.26 -11.05 -1.76
N ILE A 133 -10.13 -11.69 -2.53
CA ILE A 133 -11.44 -12.14 -2.06
C ILE A 133 -11.36 -13.65 -1.78
N ASN A 134 -11.91 -14.10 -0.65
CA ASN A 134 -12.03 -15.51 -0.29
C ASN A 134 -10.71 -16.31 -0.34
N ASN A 135 -9.60 -15.67 0.00
CA ASN A 135 -8.25 -16.24 -0.05
C ASN A 135 -7.81 -16.76 -1.43
N GLU A 136 -8.35 -16.20 -2.51
CA GLU A 136 -7.95 -16.56 -3.87
C GLU A 136 -6.50 -16.16 -4.21
N GLU A 137 -5.94 -16.76 -5.25
CA GLU A 137 -4.60 -16.40 -5.78
C GLU A 137 -4.64 -15.15 -6.69
N LYS A 138 -5.79 -14.47 -6.79
CA LYS A 138 -6.01 -13.30 -7.63
C LYS A 138 -6.61 -12.17 -6.81
N HIS A 139 -6.41 -10.95 -7.28
CA HIS A 139 -7.06 -9.77 -6.74
C HIS A 139 -8.23 -9.31 -7.62
N SER A 140 -9.15 -8.60 -6.98
CA SER A 140 -10.36 -8.01 -7.56
C SER A 140 -10.47 -6.54 -7.17
N GLN A 141 -11.30 -5.81 -7.93
CA GLN A 141 -11.66 -4.41 -7.66
C GLN A 141 -13.16 -4.22 -7.90
N ILE A 142 -13.69 -3.06 -7.51
CA ILE A 142 -15.05 -2.68 -7.89
C ILE A 142 -15.10 -2.44 -9.40
N CYS A 143 -16.06 -3.07 -10.07
CA CYS A 143 -16.34 -2.82 -11.49
C CYS A 143 -17.35 -1.67 -11.61
N PHE A 144 -16.86 -0.44 -11.72
CA PHE A 144 -17.70 0.75 -11.81
C PHE A 144 -18.60 0.78 -13.06
N GLN A 145 -18.19 0.16 -14.16
CA GLN A 145 -18.98 0.10 -15.40
C GLN A 145 -20.26 -0.73 -15.23
N LYS A 146 -20.25 -1.69 -14.30
CA LYS A 146 -21.41 -2.53 -13.98
C LYS A 146 -22.14 -2.07 -12.72
N SER A 147 -21.46 -1.33 -11.85
CA SER A 147 -21.99 -0.88 -10.56
C SER A 147 -22.85 0.38 -10.69
N ASN A 148 -23.82 0.50 -9.79
CA ASN A 148 -24.61 1.70 -9.60
C ASN A 148 -24.90 1.91 -8.10
N PHE A 149 -25.62 2.96 -7.71
CA PHE A 149 -25.91 3.20 -6.29
C PHE A 149 -26.88 2.17 -5.64
N GLU A 150 -27.41 1.21 -6.41
CA GLU A 150 -28.26 0.10 -5.94
C GLU A 150 -27.45 -1.19 -5.81
N LYS A 151 -26.52 -1.43 -6.75
CA LYS A 151 -25.74 -2.66 -6.83
C LYS A 151 -24.25 -2.39 -7.03
N VAL A 152 -23.42 -3.08 -6.27
CA VAL A 152 -21.96 -3.06 -6.40
C VAL A 152 -21.50 -4.39 -6.98
N PHE A 153 -20.72 -4.32 -8.06
CA PHE A 153 -20.02 -5.47 -8.62
C PHE A 153 -18.59 -5.47 -8.10
N PHE A 154 -18.24 -6.46 -7.28
CA PHE A 154 -16.93 -6.57 -6.64
C PHE A 154 -16.34 -7.96 -6.88
N GLY A 155 -15.33 -8.04 -7.74
CA GLY A 155 -14.89 -9.32 -8.30
C GLY A 155 -16.02 -9.99 -9.09
N GLU A 156 -16.34 -11.24 -8.73
CA GLU A 156 -17.44 -12.00 -9.34
C GLU A 156 -18.79 -11.76 -8.64
N TYR A 157 -18.81 -10.99 -7.56
CA TYR A 157 -20.00 -10.82 -6.72
C TYR A 157 -20.85 -9.62 -7.16
N GLU A 158 -22.16 -9.85 -7.30
CA GLU A 158 -23.18 -8.81 -7.39
C GLU A 158 -23.86 -8.66 -6.02
N LEU A 159 -23.71 -7.46 -5.43
CA LEU A 159 -24.07 -7.16 -4.05
C LEU A 159 -25.01 -5.95 -4.00
N ASP A 160 -25.94 -5.94 -3.04
CA ASP A 160 -26.70 -4.72 -2.71
C ASP A 160 -25.75 -3.65 -2.15
N PHE A 161 -25.88 -2.42 -2.62
CA PHE A 161 -24.97 -1.33 -2.26
C PHE A 161 -25.01 -1.02 -0.75
N CYS A 162 -26.21 -0.88 -0.17
CA CYS A 162 -26.35 -0.51 1.25
C CYS A 162 -25.73 -1.59 2.13
N SER A 163 -26.14 -2.84 1.89
CA SER A 163 -25.64 -4.00 2.62
C SER A 163 -24.12 -4.15 2.47
N PHE A 164 -23.56 -3.90 1.29
CA PHE A 164 -22.11 -3.97 1.06
C PHE A 164 -21.36 -2.95 1.92
N ILE A 165 -21.79 -1.68 1.89
CA ILE A 165 -21.15 -0.61 2.67
C ILE A 165 -21.32 -0.83 4.17
N ASP A 166 -22.52 -1.15 4.62
CA ASP A 166 -22.81 -1.40 6.03
C ASP A 166 -21.96 -2.54 6.58
N ASN A 167 -21.82 -3.63 5.81
CA ASN A 167 -20.96 -4.75 6.17
C ASN A 167 -19.48 -4.34 6.20
N ALA A 168 -19.02 -3.60 5.19
CA ALA A 168 -17.64 -3.13 5.14
C ALA A 168 -17.29 -2.20 6.32
N ILE A 169 -18.23 -1.39 6.80
CA ILE A 169 -18.04 -0.57 8.01
C ILE A 169 -18.04 -1.49 9.24
N LYS A 170 -19.13 -2.24 9.44
CA LYS A 170 -19.41 -3.01 10.66
C LYS A 170 -18.41 -4.13 10.91
N TYR A 171 -17.96 -4.78 9.85
CA TYR A 171 -17.07 -5.95 9.91
C TYR A 171 -15.70 -5.65 9.29
N SER A 172 -15.21 -4.42 9.45
CA SER A 172 -13.82 -4.06 9.14
C SER A 172 -12.89 -4.34 10.31
N SER A 173 -11.67 -4.76 9.97
CA SER A 173 -10.53 -4.83 10.87
C SER A 173 -9.29 -4.33 10.11
N GLY A 174 -9.12 -3.01 10.08
CA GLY A 174 -7.99 -2.34 9.45
C GLY A 174 -7.89 -2.60 7.93
N HIS A 175 -7.03 -3.53 7.54
CA HIS A 175 -6.80 -3.92 6.13
C HIS A 175 -7.71 -5.05 5.63
N ASN A 176 -8.61 -5.53 6.47
CA ASN A 176 -9.53 -6.60 6.12
C ASN A 176 -10.97 -6.14 6.35
N PHE A 177 -11.92 -6.67 5.57
CA PHE A 177 -13.33 -6.58 5.89
C PHE A 177 -14.09 -7.82 5.45
N LEU A 178 -15.28 -8.02 6.02
CA LEU A 178 -16.23 -9.04 5.59
C LEU A 178 -17.40 -8.39 4.86
N PHE A 179 -17.84 -9.02 3.78
CA PHE A 179 -19.15 -8.77 3.18
C PHE A 179 -19.92 -10.08 3.07
N PHE A 180 -21.21 -10.01 2.77
CA PHE A 180 -22.06 -11.19 2.69
C PHE A 180 -22.63 -11.34 1.28
N LYS A 181 -22.50 -12.54 0.73
CA LYS A 181 -23.30 -12.98 -0.42
C LYS A 181 -24.43 -13.84 0.12
N ASP A 182 -25.63 -13.28 0.14
CA ASP A 182 -26.79 -13.86 0.83
C ASP A 182 -26.46 -14.08 2.32
N TRP A 183 -26.26 -15.32 2.76
CA TRP A 183 -25.87 -15.65 4.14
C TRP A 183 -24.37 -15.93 4.31
N GLN A 184 -23.63 -16.06 3.21
CA GLN A 184 -22.24 -16.53 3.22
C GLN A 184 -21.28 -15.37 3.52
N PRO A 185 -20.46 -15.46 4.57
CA PRO A 185 -19.42 -14.47 4.83
C PRO A 185 -18.28 -14.63 3.82
N VAL A 186 -17.88 -13.54 3.20
CA VAL A 186 -16.80 -13.48 2.22
C VAL A 186 -15.73 -12.50 2.71
N PRO A 187 -14.51 -12.96 3.01
CA PRO A 187 -13.44 -12.07 3.42
C PRO A 187 -12.80 -11.36 2.23
N ALA A 188 -12.48 -10.09 2.42
CA ALA A 188 -11.68 -9.28 1.52
C ALA A 188 -10.44 -8.77 2.27
N VAL A 189 -9.27 -9.06 1.71
CA VAL A 189 -7.94 -8.70 2.24
C VAL A 189 -7.34 -7.64 1.33
N LEU A 190 -6.90 -6.52 1.90
CA LEU A 190 -6.29 -5.43 1.13
C LEU A 190 -5.05 -5.91 0.39
N LEU A 191 -4.91 -5.48 -0.86
CA LEU A 191 -3.69 -5.59 -1.64
C LEU A 191 -3.29 -4.19 -2.11
N ASN A 192 -2.48 -3.53 -1.29
CA ASN A 192 -1.86 -2.23 -1.54
C ASN A 192 -0.37 -2.32 -1.23
N PRO A 193 0.43 -2.99 -2.08
CA PRO A 193 1.82 -3.28 -1.79
C PRO A 193 2.72 -2.04 -1.78
N VAL A 194 3.80 -2.10 -1.02
CA VAL A 194 4.93 -1.14 -1.09
C VAL A 194 6.26 -1.86 -1.04
N ILE A 195 7.23 -1.40 -1.84
CA ILE A 195 8.62 -1.83 -1.75
C ILE A 195 9.44 -0.71 -1.10
N VAL A 196 10.17 -1.05 -0.04
CA VAL A 196 11.06 -0.15 0.69
C VAL A 196 12.50 -0.49 0.35
N LEU A 197 13.26 0.49 -0.12
CA LEU A 197 14.68 0.37 -0.42
C LEU A 197 15.48 1.31 0.49
N VAL A 198 16.71 0.91 0.82
CA VAL A 198 17.69 1.77 1.51
C VAL A 198 18.89 1.98 0.61
N VAL A 199 19.19 3.23 0.29
CA VAL A 199 20.27 3.61 -0.63
C VAL A 199 21.12 4.70 0.02
N PHE A 200 22.27 4.35 0.58
CA PHE A 200 23.19 5.35 1.17
C PHE A 200 24.52 5.41 0.41
N GLY A 201 25.02 6.63 0.20
CA GLY A 201 26.32 6.87 -0.41
C GLY A 201 26.30 6.88 -1.94
N ASN A 202 27.49 6.81 -2.55
CA ASN A 202 27.70 6.92 -4.00
C ASN A 202 28.42 5.68 -4.55
N GLY A 203 28.57 5.58 -5.88
CA GLY A 203 29.34 4.51 -6.53
C GLY A 203 28.59 3.18 -6.56
N LYS A 204 29.23 2.10 -6.07
CA LYS A 204 28.71 0.72 -6.21
C LYS A 204 27.28 0.53 -5.68
N VAL A 205 26.91 1.19 -4.59
CA VAL A 205 25.54 1.10 -4.02
C VAL A 205 24.50 1.71 -4.98
N VAL A 206 24.85 2.81 -5.64
CA VAL A 206 23.99 3.46 -6.64
C VAL A 206 23.87 2.58 -7.90
N ASP A 207 24.95 1.91 -8.30
CA ASP A 207 24.90 0.98 -9.44
C ASP A 207 24.09 -0.28 -9.12
N GLN A 208 24.17 -0.80 -7.89
CA GLN A 208 23.27 -1.86 -7.39
C GLN A 208 21.81 -1.38 -7.42
N TYR A 209 21.52 -0.18 -6.90
CA TYR A 209 20.19 0.42 -6.95
C TYR A 209 19.63 0.47 -8.39
N LYS A 210 20.42 0.91 -9.38
CA LYS A 210 19.98 0.93 -10.79
C LYS A 210 19.55 -0.44 -11.28
N LYS A 211 20.29 -1.51 -10.95
CA LYS A 211 19.96 -2.88 -11.35
C LYS A 211 18.71 -3.39 -10.61
N CYS A 212 18.63 -3.14 -9.29
CA CYS A 212 17.48 -3.51 -8.47
C CYS A 212 16.19 -2.82 -8.95
N ILE A 213 16.17 -1.49 -9.06
CA ILE A 213 14.97 -0.74 -9.49
C ILE A 213 14.56 -1.06 -10.94
N TYR A 214 15.53 -1.37 -11.81
CA TYR A 214 15.24 -1.91 -13.13
C TYR A 214 14.53 -3.26 -13.04
N SER A 215 15.04 -4.20 -12.24
CA SER A 215 14.42 -5.51 -12.08
C SER A 215 13.01 -5.42 -11.47
N ILE A 216 12.78 -4.49 -10.54
CA ILE A 216 11.46 -4.20 -9.97
C ILE A 216 10.49 -3.77 -11.09
N SER A 217 10.85 -2.78 -11.91
CA SER A 217 9.95 -2.22 -12.93
C SER A 217 9.75 -3.12 -14.15
N GLU A 218 10.85 -3.64 -14.70
CA GLU A 218 10.89 -4.24 -16.04
C GLU A 218 10.76 -5.76 -16.02
N ILE A 219 11.35 -6.44 -15.02
CA ILE A 219 11.30 -7.91 -14.93
C ILE A 219 10.14 -8.37 -14.06
N SER A 220 9.97 -7.76 -12.88
CA SER A 220 8.92 -8.12 -11.93
C SER A 220 7.56 -7.51 -12.27
N GLU A 221 7.55 -6.57 -13.22
CA GLU A 221 6.38 -5.80 -13.65
C GLU A 221 5.66 -5.03 -12.54
N TYR A 222 6.35 -4.75 -11.43
CA TYR A 222 5.78 -4.03 -10.31
C TYR A 222 5.41 -2.59 -10.70
N SER A 223 4.19 -2.19 -10.34
CA SER A 223 3.64 -0.87 -10.61
C SER A 223 3.10 -0.17 -9.35
N GLY A 224 3.30 -0.76 -8.18
CA GLY A 224 2.91 -0.18 -6.91
C GLY A 224 3.92 0.86 -6.39
N LYS A 225 3.71 1.30 -5.14
CA LYS A 225 4.55 2.32 -4.52
C LYS A 225 5.97 1.78 -4.24
N VAL A 226 6.98 2.62 -4.45
CA VAL A 226 8.34 2.39 -3.98
C VAL A 226 8.74 3.54 -3.06
N ILE A 227 9.23 3.23 -1.86
CA ILE A 227 9.75 4.22 -0.92
C ILE A 227 11.25 3.97 -0.78
N ILE A 228 12.05 5.00 -1.03
CA ILE A 228 13.50 4.93 -0.93
C ILE A 228 13.95 5.78 0.25
N ILE A 229 14.72 5.21 1.17
CA ILE A 229 15.37 5.95 2.25
C ILE A 229 16.82 6.22 1.83
N SER A 230 17.22 7.49 1.80
CA SER A 230 18.52 7.85 1.25
C SER A 230 19.05 9.18 1.75
N ASN A 231 20.38 9.36 1.72
CA ASN A 231 21.02 10.68 1.84
C ASN A 231 21.18 11.40 0.48
N LEU A 232 20.72 10.79 -0.61
CA LEU A 232 20.72 11.35 -1.96
C LEU A 232 19.37 12.03 -2.25
N GLY A 233 19.42 13.09 -3.06
CA GLY A 233 18.22 13.86 -3.39
C GLY A 233 17.20 13.08 -4.22
N LYS A 234 15.91 13.36 -4.00
CA LYS A 234 14.79 12.69 -4.70
C LYS A 234 14.97 12.64 -6.23
N ASP A 235 15.22 13.77 -6.85
CA ASP A 235 15.29 13.88 -8.32
C ASP A 235 16.41 13.01 -8.91
N TYR A 236 17.54 12.90 -8.20
CA TYR A 236 18.67 12.08 -8.63
C TYR A 236 18.31 10.59 -8.68
N LEU A 237 17.67 10.08 -7.63
CA LEU A 237 17.26 8.67 -7.54
C LEU A 237 16.11 8.35 -8.51
N VAL A 238 15.14 9.25 -8.66
CA VAL A 238 14.00 9.07 -9.58
C VAL A 238 14.48 9.04 -11.03
N GLN A 239 15.42 9.91 -11.42
CA GLN A 239 15.95 9.94 -12.79
C GLN A 239 16.70 8.66 -13.20
N MET A 240 17.22 7.91 -12.22
CA MET A 240 17.88 6.62 -12.47
C MET A 240 16.90 5.46 -12.64
N ALA A 241 15.66 5.61 -12.19
CA ALA A 241 14.64 4.57 -12.31
C ALA A 241 14.03 4.55 -13.71
N PRO A 242 13.56 3.37 -14.19
CA PRO A 242 12.79 3.30 -15.43
C PRO A 242 11.56 4.19 -15.42
N LYS A 243 11.24 4.82 -16.55
CA LYS A 243 10.13 5.79 -16.69
C LYS A 243 8.80 5.27 -16.15
N LYS A 244 8.53 3.97 -16.31
CA LYS A 244 7.31 3.29 -15.89
C LYS A 244 7.01 3.44 -14.39
N ILE A 245 8.04 3.51 -13.54
CA ILE A 245 7.87 3.54 -12.07
C ILE A 245 8.19 4.89 -11.43
N GLN A 246 8.69 5.88 -12.19
CA GLN A 246 9.14 7.17 -11.64
C GLN A 246 8.07 7.90 -10.81
N SER A 247 6.81 7.90 -11.26
CA SER A 247 5.69 8.53 -10.54
C SER A 247 5.30 7.82 -9.24
N SER A 248 5.73 6.57 -9.08
CA SER A 248 5.42 5.74 -7.91
C SER A 248 6.54 5.75 -6.87
N ILE A 249 7.65 6.44 -7.14
CA ILE A 249 8.79 6.57 -6.22
C ILE A 249 8.60 7.79 -5.31
N ASP A 250 8.64 7.54 -4.00
CA ASP A 250 8.92 8.56 -3.00
C ASP A 250 10.30 8.35 -2.39
N VAL A 251 10.94 9.45 -2.00
CA VAL A 251 12.24 9.43 -1.34
C VAL A 251 12.11 10.12 0.02
N LEU A 252 12.47 9.38 1.07
CA LEU A 252 12.61 9.87 2.43
C LEU A 252 14.08 10.22 2.65
N GLU A 253 14.38 11.51 2.58
CA GLU A 253 15.74 12.00 2.74
C GLU A 253 16.17 11.89 4.21
N MET A 254 17.24 11.13 4.47
CA MET A 254 17.81 10.89 5.78
C MET A 254 19.33 11.00 5.72
N SER A 255 19.93 11.66 6.69
CA SER A 255 21.38 11.69 6.86
C SER A 255 21.84 10.47 7.66
N GLY A 256 23.02 9.93 7.33
CA GLY A 256 23.70 8.91 8.12
C GLY A 256 25.18 9.26 8.29
N PHE A 257 25.71 9.07 9.49
CA PHE A 257 27.10 9.37 9.83
C PHE A 257 28.00 8.14 9.72
N ASP A 258 27.50 6.98 10.13
CA ASP A 258 28.26 5.72 10.16
C ASP A 258 27.44 4.54 9.63
N THR A 259 28.04 3.35 9.63
CA THR A 259 27.41 2.10 9.19
C THR A 259 26.12 1.79 9.93
N LEU A 260 26.06 2.10 11.24
CA LEU A 260 24.87 1.86 12.05
C LEU A 260 23.71 2.75 11.57
N ASP A 261 23.95 4.00 11.21
CA ASP A 261 22.90 4.86 10.65
C ASP A 261 22.42 4.33 9.28
N PHE A 262 23.34 3.87 8.43
CA PHE A 262 22.99 3.34 7.10
C PHE A 262 22.09 2.11 7.19
N VAL A 263 22.45 1.14 8.04
CA VAL A 263 21.65 -0.08 8.19
C VAL A 263 20.44 0.13 9.11
N GLY A 264 20.57 0.99 10.13
CA GLY A 264 19.52 1.32 11.10
C GLY A 264 18.37 2.14 10.51
N ALA A 265 18.59 2.81 9.38
CA ALA A 265 17.53 3.47 8.62
C ALA A 265 16.35 2.54 8.33
N ARG A 266 16.61 1.25 8.07
CA ARG A 266 15.57 0.24 7.85
C ARG A 266 14.67 0.03 9.07
N LEU A 267 15.21 0.11 10.28
CA LEU A 267 14.43 -0.01 11.51
C LEU A 267 13.69 1.29 11.84
N SER A 268 14.26 2.44 11.49
CA SER A 268 13.62 3.72 11.77
C SER A 268 12.32 3.93 11.00
N ILE A 269 12.21 3.45 9.75
CA ILE A 269 10.97 3.61 8.97
C ILE A 269 9.80 2.86 9.61
N PHE A 270 10.06 1.69 10.21
CA PHE A 270 9.05 0.92 10.94
C PHE A 270 8.59 1.62 12.23
N ASN A 271 9.36 2.60 12.72
CA ASN A 271 8.96 3.44 13.85
C ASN A 271 8.12 4.67 13.43
N THR A 272 7.77 4.79 12.15
CA THR A 272 6.87 5.83 11.62
C THR A 272 5.51 5.25 11.26
N ASN A 273 4.55 6.11 10.89
CA ASN A 273 3.24 5.69 10.39
C ASN A 273 3.17 5.69 8.85
N ILE A 274 4.31 5.90 8.16
CA ILE A 274 4.36 6.02 6.70
C ILE A 274 3.91 4.72 6.02
N LEU A 275 4.11 3.58 6.68
CA LEU A 275 3.81 2.25 6.14
C LEU A 275 2.43 1.72 6.56
N ASP A 276 1.66 2.49 7.34
CA ASP A 276 0.44 1.98 8.00
C ASP A 276 -0.68 1.58 7.02
N ASP A 277 -0.73 2.22 5.83
CA ASP A 277 -1.76 1.99 4.82
C ASP A 277 -1.39 0.91 3.78
N TYR A 278 -0.23 0.27 3.91
CA TYR A 278 0.28 -0.69 2.92
C TYR A 278 0.21 -2.14 3.40
N GLN A 279 -0.08 -3.03 2.44
CA GLN A 279 -0.19 -4.46 2.63
C GLN A 279 -0.04 -5.21 1.29
N PRO A 280 0.97 -6.07 1.10
CA PRO A 280 2.12 -6.29 1.98
C PRO A 280 3.21 -5.23 1.82
N ILE A 281 4.13 -5.19 2.78
CA ILE A 281 5.34 -4.37 2.71
C ILE A 281 6.53 -5.30 2.43
N ILE A 282 7.35 -4.95 1.46
CA ILE A 282 8.63 -5.64 1.18
C ILE A 282 9.75 -4.66 1.44
N TYR A 283 10.62 -4.97 2.39
CA TYR A 283 11.94 -4.36 2.47
C TYR A 283 12.91 -5.15 1.60
N SER A 284 13.74 -4.45 0.82
CA SER A 284 14.78 -5.06 0.00
C SER A 284 16.08 -4.24 0.04
N ASP A 285 17.21 -4.92 0.24
CA ASP A 285 18.53 -4.40 -0.07
C ASP A 285 18.65 -4.19 -1.60
N VAL A 286 19.57 -3.30 -1.98
CA VAL A 286 19.75 -2.89 -3.38
C VAL A 286 20.55 -3.88 -4.22
N ASP A 287 21.17 -4.88 -3.60
CA ASP A 287 21.86 -6.00 -4.26
C ASP A 287 20.95 -7.22 -4.47
N ILE A 288 19.63 -6.99 -4.52
CA ILE A 288 18.61 -7.98 -4.86
C ILE A 288 18.08 -7.73 -6.27
N VAL A 289 17.97 -8.81 -7.05
CA VAL A 289 17.29 -8.83 -8.35
C VAL A 289 15.93 -9.50 -8.20
N PHE A 290 14.90 -8.86 -8.74
CA PHE A 290 13.55 -9.40 -8.87
C PHE A 290 13.45 -10.09 -10.24
N ASP A 291 13.39 -11.42 -10.26
CA ASP A 291 13.67 -12.21 -11.46
C ASP A 291 12.43 -12.82 -12.14
N LYS A 292 11.23 -12.53 -11.62
CA LYS A 292 9.93 -12.86 -12.23
C LYS A 292 8.83 -11.93 -11.74
N LYS A 293 7.64 -12.01 -12.34
CA LYS A 293 6.45 -11.26 -11.91
C LYS A 293 6.21 -11.39 -10.40
N ILE A 294 6.13 -10.26 -9.71
CA ILE A 294 6.03 -10.23 -8.25
C ILE A 294 4.61 -10.40 -7.72
N GLU A 295 3.60 -10.11 -8.54
CA GLU A 295 2.18 -10.11 -8.13
C GLU A 295 1.74 -11.38 -7.37
N PRO A 296 2.06 -12.61 -7.82
CA PRO A 296 1.66 -13.82 -7.08
C PRO A 296 2.30 -13.92 -5.69
N PHE A 297 3.52 -13.38 -5.53
CA PHE A 297 4.19 -13.30 -4.24
C PHE A 297 3.51 -12.25 -3.33
N LEU A 298 3.09 -11.11 -3.88
CA LEU A 298 2.39 -10.06 -3.12
C LEU A 298 1.03 -10.54 -2.60
N VAL A 299 0.27 -11.27 -3.42
CA VAL A 299 -1.01 -11.87 -3.01
C VAL A 299 -0.80 -12.80 -1.81
N LYS A 300 0.18 -13.72 -1.91
CA LYS A 300 0.52 -14.62 -0.80
C LYS A 300 1.03 -13.86 0.43
N GLY A 301 1.81 -12.81 0.21
CA GLY A 301 2.37 -11.98 1.28
C GLY A 301 1.32 -11.21 2.06
N ALA A 302 0.29 -10.68 1.40
CA ALA A 302 -0.83 -9.98 2.04
C ALA A 302 -1.63 -10.89 3.00
N GLN A 303 -1.66 -12.19 2.71
CA GLN A 303 -2.39 -13.20 3.48
C GLN A 303 -1.51 -13.91 4.51
N TYR A 304 -0.23 -13.59 4.54
CA TYR A 304 0.73 -14.27 5.39
C TYR A 304 0.59 -13.82 6.84
N LYS A 305 0.79 -14.72 7.80
CA LYS A 305 0.45 -14.45 9.22
C LYS A 305 1.56 -13.83 10.05
N LYS A 306 2.80 -13.86 9.55
CA LYS A 306 4.00 -13.47 10.28
C LYS A 306 4.96 -12.75 9.35
N CYS A 307 5.91 -12.00 9.90
CA CYS A 307 7.01 -11.52 9.09
C CYS A 307 7.81 -12.70 8.50
N SER A 308 8.36 -12.54 7.30
CA SER A 308 9.11 -13.59 6.60
C SER A 308 10.38 -13.02 5.99
N ALA A 309 11.47 -13.76 6.09
CA ALA A 309 12.75 -13.43 5.48
C ALA A 309 13.48 -14.72 5.09
N GLN A 310 14.56 -14.59 4.34
CA GLN A 310 15.36 -15.73 3.88
C GLN A 310 16.09 -16.39 5.07
N ILE A 311 15.79 -17.65 5.36
CA ILE A 311 16.47 -18.43 6.40
C ILE A 311 17.91 -18.71 5.97
N GLU A 312 18.86 -18.50 6.89
CA GLU A 312 20.25 -18.88 6.75
C GLU A 312 20.44 -20.28 7.34
N GLU A 313 20.49 -21.29 6.48
CA GLU A 313 20.51 -22.72 6.89
C GLU A 313 21.70 -23.11 7.80
N PHE A 314 22.73 -22.27 7.88
CA PHE A 314 24.02 -22.55 8.51
C PHE A 314 24.30 -21.68 9.74
N HIS A 315 23.55 -20.60 9.95
CA HIS A 315 23.73 -19.71 11.10
C HIS A 315 22.58 -19.87 12.08
N TYR A 316 22.91 -20.24 13.31
CA TYR A 316 21.93 -20.39 14.40
C TYR A 316 21.96 -19.16 15.30
N ILE A 317 20.79 -18.72 15.73
CA ILE A 317 20.64 -17.49 16.52
C ILE A 317 21.44 -17.57 17.82
N GLY A 318 21.45 -18.73 18.50
CA GLY A 318 22.17 -18.88 19.76
C GLY A 318 23.70 -18.87 19.65
N THR A 319 24.26 -19.12 18.46
CA THR A 319 25.71 -19.35 18.30
C THR A 319 26.40 -18.35 17.37
N SER A 320 25.72 -17.85 16.34
CA SER A 320 26.32 -16.96 15.34
C SER A 320 26.11 -15.48 15.66
N GLU A 321 27.19 -14.70 15.64
CA GLU A 321 27.12 -13.25 15.77
C GLU A 321 26.37 -12.58 14.60
N HIS A 322 26.38 -13.20 13.42
CA HIS A 322 25.63 -12.74 12.24
C HIS A 322 24.11 -12.74 12.43
N THR A 323 23.62 -13.51 13.40
CA THR A 323 22.18 -13.73 13.64
C THR A 323 21.76 -13.32 15.05
N GLY A 324 22.59 -12.57 15.77
CA GLY A 324 22.22 -11.97 17.05
C GLY A 324 22.53 -12.79 18.31
N ALA A 325 23.47 -13.74 18.27
CA ALA A 325 23.86 -14.52 19.45
C ALA A 325 24.27 -13.65 20.65
N GLN A 326 24.81 -12.45 20.41
CA GLN A 326 25.19 -11.50 21.46
C GLN A 326 23.98 -11.03 22.29
N LEU A 327 22.82 -10.84 21.67
CA LEU A 327 21.58 -10.42 22.33
C LEU A 327 20.97 -11.58 23.11
N VAL A 328 20.90 -12.76 22.49
CA VAL A 328 20.23 -13.92 23.08
C VAL A 328 20.98 -14.49 24.28
N LYS A 329 22.32 -14.48 24.27
CA LYS A 329 23.14 -14.91 25.41
C LYS A 329 22.93 -14.08 26.68
N GLN A 330 22.35 -12.89 26.56
CA GLN A 330 22.06 -11.98 27.67
C GLN A 330 20.61 -12.08 28.17
N ASP A 331 19.81 -12.98 27.60
CA ASP A 331 18.40 -13.14 27.87
C ASP A 331 18.04 -14.62 28.15
N PHE A 332 16.93 -14.86 28.82
CA PHE A 332 16.43 -16.22 29.09
C PHE A 332 15.59 -16.78 27.93
N PHE A 333 15.80 -16.28 26.72
CA PHE A 333 15.07 -16.69 25.52
C PHE A 333 15.61 -18.04 25.00
N ASP A 334 14.74 -19.04 24.95
CA ASP A 334 15.06 -20.33 24.36
C ASP A 334 15.15 -20.21 22.83
N CYS A 335 16.36 -20.38 22.32
CA CYS A 335 16.68 -20.29 20.90
C CYS A 335 17.32 -21.58 20.37
N GLU A 336 17.18 -22.69 21.09
CA GLU A 336 17.79 -23.96 20.70
C GLU A 336 17.31 -24.35 19.30
N ASN A 337 18.26 -24.61 18.40
CA ASN A 337 18.00 -25.00 17.00
C ASN A 337 17.28 -23.95 16.12
N LEU A 338 17.12 -22.71 16.58
CA LEU A 338 16.58 -21.64 15.73
C LEU A 338 17.65 -21.16 14.73
N LYS A 339 17.36 -21.34 13.44
CA LYS A 339 18.16 -20.78 12.35
C LYS A 339 17.86 -19.30 12.22
N GLY A 340 18.91 -18.49 12.09
CA GLY A 340 18.72 -17.08 11.80
C GLY A 340 18.24 -16.85 10.37
N PHE A 341 17.85 -15.63 10.09
CA PHE A 341 17.50 -15.17 8.75
C PHE A 341 18.35 -13.98 8.33
N ASN A 342 18.47 -13.84 7.02
CA ASN A 342 19.10 -12.70 6.38
C ASN A 342 18.13 -11.52 6.28
N GLY A 343 18.54 -10.34 6.75
CA GLY A 343 17.69 -9.15 6.78
C GLY A 343 17.54 -8.41 5.45
N GLY A 344 18.25 -8.82 4.40
CA GLY A 344 18.27 -8.10 3.12
C GLY A 344 16.95 -8.19 2.35
N LEU A 345 16.10 -9.18 2.62
CA LEU A 345 14.75 -9.26 2.09
C LEU A 345 13.78 -9.63 3.21
N LEU A 346 12.89 -8.70 3.57
CA LEU A 346 11.92 -8.87 4.64
C LEU A 346 10.52 -8.56 4.12
N LEU A 347 9.63 -9.54 4.21
CA LEU A 347 8.20 -9.40 4.00
C LEU A 347 7.53 -9.12 5.35
N ILE A 348 6.76 -8.04 5.38
CA ILE A 348 5.88 -7.68 6.49
C ILE A 348 4.45 -7.71 5.94
N PRO A 349 3.57 -8.58 6.44
CA PRO A 349 2.20 -8.65 5.96
C PRO A 349 1.47 -7.30 6.06
N ASN A 350 1.57 -6.62 7.20
CA ASN A 350 1.02 -5.28 7.41
C ASN A 350 1.58 -4.65 8.70
N MET A 351 1.54 -3.32 8.81
CA MET A 351 1.97 -2.64 10.05
C MET A 351 0.95 -2.74 11.20
N LEU A 352 -0.32 -3.02 10.91
CA LEU A 352 -1.37 -3.06 11.92
C LEU A 352 -1.14 -4.18 12.94
N GLU A 353 -0.74 -5.36 12.46
CA GLU A 353 -0.50 -6.55 13.27
C GLU A 353 0.96 -6.65 13.72
N HIS A 354 1.92 -6.23 12.86
CA HIS A 354 3.35 -6.43 13.09
C HIS A 354 4.09 -5.16 13.56
N GLY A 355 3.47 -3.99 13.45
CA GLY A 355 4.13 -2.70 13.69
C GLY A 355 4.60 -2.51 15.13
N LEU A 356 3.85 -3.03 16.11
CA LEU A 356 4.29 -2.98 17.52
C LEU A 356 5.61 -3.74 17.74
N ILE A 357 5.75 -4.90 17.08
CA ILE A 357 6.91 -5.78 17.20
C ILE A 357 8.11 -5.17 16.48
N LEU A 358 7.91 -4.61 15.29
CA LEU A 358 8.97 -3.91 14.55
C LEU A 358 9.42 -2.62 15.28
N LYS A 359 8.50 -1.89 15.90
CA LYS A 359 8.81 -0.77 16.81
C LYS A 359 9.62 -1.24 18.03
N ALA A 360 9.32 -2.43 18.56
CA ALA A 360 10.12 -3.03 19.62
C ALA A 360 11.55 -3.37 19.15
N ALA A 361 11.73 -3.80 17.89
CA ALA A 361 13.06 -3.99 17.30
C ALA A 361 13.87 -2.69 17.25
N TYR A 362 13.26 -1.60 16.77
CA TYR A 362 13.89 -0.27 16.81
C TYR A 362 14.25 0.19 18.24
N ASN A 363 13.36 -0.04 19.20
CA ASN A 363 13.63 0.29 20.60
C ASN A 363 14.70 -0.60 21.23
N CYS A 364 14.79 -1.87 20.81
CA CYS A 364 15.82 -2.80 21.26
C CYS A 364 17.20 -2.34 20.81
N ILE A 365 17.39 -2.01 19.52
CA ILE A 365 18.68 -1.55 19.02
C ILE A 365 19.12 -0.25 19.70
N THR A 366 18.21 0.73 19.83
CA THR A 366 18.53 2.05 20.41
C THR A 366 18.93 1.95 21.88
N ARG A 367 18.24 1.12 22.67
CA ARG A 367 18.60 0.87 24.07
C ARG A 367 19.94 0.15 24.17
N TYR A 368 20.14 -0.91 23.39
CA TYR A 368 21.36 -1.71 23.45
C TYR A 368 22.60 -0.88 23.11
N ILE A 369 22.56 -0.06 22.05
CA ILE A 369 23.69 0.82 21.69
C ILE A 369 23.91 1.95 22.69
N THR A 370 22.88 2.36 23.43
CA THR A 370 23.01 3.39 24.48
C THR A 370 23.75 2.82 25.68
N GLU A 371 23.49 1.56 26.03
CA GLU A 371 24.10 0.88 27.17
C GLU A 371 25.50 0.35 26.87
N HIS A 372 25.71 -0.21 25.67
CA HIS A 372 26.95 -0.93 25.32
C HIS A 372 27.81 -0.20 24.28
N GLY A 373 27.34 0.94 23.77
CA GLY A 373 28.01 1.73 22.73
C GLY A 373 27.60 1.34 21.31
N ARG A 374 27.84 2.24 20.34
CA ARG A 374 27.40 2.10 18.95
C ARG A 374 27.97 0.90 18.20
N ASN A 375 29.16 0.40 18.57
CA ASN A 375 29.84 -0.71 17.90
C ASN A 375 29.62 -2.07 18.59
N SER A 376 28.63 -2.17 19.48
CA SER A 376 28.43 -3.34 20.34
C SER A 376 27.72 -4.52 19.68
N ILE A 377 27.19 -4.35 18.46
CA ILE A 377 26.53 -5.40 17.68
C ILE A 377 27.18 -5.44 16.29
N ALA A 378 27.69 -6.60 15.87
CA ALA A 378 28.39 -6.71 14.58
C ALA A 378 27.45 -6.57 13.37
N PHE A 379 26.23 -7.11 13.46
CA PHE A 379 25.21 -7.10 12.41
C PHE A 379 23.93 -6.46 12.96
N TYR A 380 24.00 -5.13 13.14
CA TYR A 380 23.05 -4.30 13.87
C TYR A 380 21.57 -4.68 13.70
N ASP A 381 21.02 -4.45 12.52
CA ASP A 381 19.61 -4.61 12.20
C ASP A 381 19.22 -6.09 12.11
N GLN A 382 20.01 -6.91 11.44
CA GLN A 382 19.74 -8.34 11.27
C GLN A 382 19.72 -9.06 12.61
N SER A 383 20.68 -8.79 13.49
CA SER A 383 20.76 -9.38 14.83
C SER A 383 19.54 -9.04 15.67
N VAL A 384 19.14 -7.77 15.66
CA VAL A 384 18.02 -7.28 16.46
C VAL A 384 16.69 -7.79 15.90
N LEU A 385 16.52 -7.83 14.59
CA LEU A 385 15.33 -8.40 13.95
C LEU A 385 15.20 -9.90 14.22
N ASN A 386 16.30 -10.66 14.11
CA ASN A 386 16.31 -12.08 14.48
C ASN A 386 15.85 -12.25 15.93
N TYR A 387 16.49 -11.55 16.86
CA TYR A 387 16.15 -11.65 18.27
C TYR A 387 14.68 -11.29 18.54
N VAL A 388 14.22 -10.12 18.09
CA VAL A 388 12.88 -9.62 18.44
C VAL A 388 11.77 -10.41 17.77
N LEU A 389 11.88 -10.72 16.47
CA LEU A 389 10.82 -11.45 15.76
C LEU A 389 10.68 -12.89 16.28
N TYR A 390 11.78 -13.58 16.58
CA TYR A 390 11.70 -14.90 17.18
C TYR A 390 11.19 -14.86 18.63
N LYS A 391 11.71 -13.95 19.46
CA LYS A 391 11.29 -13.82 20.87
C LYS A 391 9.80 -13.50 21.01
N LEU A 392 9.25 -12.69 20.10
CA LEU A 392 7.84 -12.32 20.09
C LEU A 392 6.98 -13.22 19.20
N ASN A 393 7.53 -14.34 18.71
CA ASN A 393 6.84 -15.35 17.91
C ASN A 393 6.20 -14.80 16.62
N ASP A 394 6.83 -13.81 15.99
CA ASP A 394 6.33 -13.10 14.81
C ASP A 394 7.18 -13.34 13.55
N PHE A 395 7.84 -14.49 13.50
CA PHE A 395 8.61 -14.93 12.34
C PHE A 395 8.13 -16.27 11.78
N ASP A 396 8.08 -16.35 10.44
CA ASP A 396 7.99 -17.58 9.66
C ASP A 396 8.72 -17.40 8.33
N GLY A 397 9.93 -17.94 8.20
CA GLY A 397 10.78 -17.74 7.02
C GLY A 397 10.38 -18.54 5.77
N ARG A 398 9.33 -19.37 5.82
CA ARG A 398 9.01 -20.29 4.70
C ARG A 398 8.71 -19.57 3.40
N LEU A 399 7.88 -18.52 3.42
CA LEU A 399 7.42 -17.85 2.21
C LEU A 399 8.57 -17.19 1.45
N VAL A 400 9.37 -16.35 2.11
CA VAL A 400 10.51 -15.68 1.44
C VAL A 400 11.58 -16.70 1.03
N SER A 401 11.94 -17.64 1.90
CA SER A 401 13.00 -18.63 1.59
C SER A 401 12.69 -19.47 0.34
N GLN A 402 11.41 -19.79 0.09
CA GLN A 402 11.00 -20.51 -1.12
C GLN A 402 11.16 -19.70 -2.41
N HIS A 403 11.21 -18.37 -2.32
CA HIS A 403 11.27 -17.45 -3.46
C HIS A 403 12.64 -16.80 -3.66
N THR A 404 13.61 -17.07 -2.77
CA THR A 404 14.93 -16.43 -2.81
C THR A 404 16.03 -17.42 -3.21
N GLN A 405 16.88 -17.01 -4.15
CA GLN A 405 18.14 -17.65 -4.49
C GLN A 405 19.32 -16.79 -3.98
N ILE A 406 20.49 -17.40 -3.80
CA ILE A 406 21.72 -16.70 -3.40
C ILE A 406 22.64 -16.58 -4.63
N GLY A 407 22.99 -15.36 -4.99
CA GLY A 407 23.92 -15.02 -6.07
C GLY A 407 25.37 -14.90 -5.61
N GLY A 408 26.32 -14.96 -6.56
CA GLY A 408 27.77 -14.88 -6.33
C GLY A 408 28.49 -16.24 -6.32
N ASP A 409 29.78 -16.25 -6.66
CA ASP A 409 30.56 -17.46 -6.88
C ASP A 409 31.01 -18.14 -5.57
N GLU A 410 31.13 -19.48 -5.62
CA GLU A 410 31.91 -20.31 -4.68
C GLU A 410 31.71 -20.08 -3.16
N HIS A 411 30.50 -20.33 -2.63
CA HIS A 411 30.35 -20.63 -1.20
C HIS A 411 29.83 -22.06 -1.00
N PRO A 412 30.39 -22.85 -0.07
CA PRO A 412 29.89 -24.20 0.28
C PRO A 412 28.45 -24.24 0.82
N VAL A 413 27.77 -23.08 0.89
CA VAL A 413 26.47 -22.82 1.50
C VAL A 413 25.33 -22.79 0.46
N ARG A 414 25.63 -22.92 -0.83
CA ARG A 414 24.58 -23.09 -1.85
C ARG A 414 23.87 -24.42 -1.62
N SER A 415 22.69 -24.37 -1.01
CA SER A 415 21.78 -25.52 -0.99
C SER A 415 21.30 -25.85 -2.41
N LEU A 416 21.21 -24.84 -3.30
CA LEU A 416 20.85 -24.97 -4.70
C LEU A 416 21.71 -24.00 -5.57
N PRO A 417 22.18 -24.43 -6.75
CA PRO A 417 22.88 -23.54 -7.68
C PRO A 417 21.94 -22.43 -8.18
N LEU A 418 22.52 -21.25 -8.42
CA LEU A 418 21.81 -20.16 -9.09
C LEU A 418 21.43 -20.61 -10.51
N ASP A 419 20.14 -20.58 -10.82
CA ASP A 419 19.60 -21.08 -12.10
C ASP A 419 18.77 -19.99 -12.80
N PRO A 420 19.34 -19.27 -13.79
CA PRO A 420 18.61 -18.28 -14.56
C PRO A 420 17.43 -18.84 -15.37
N SER A 421 17.42 -20.15 -15.67
CA SER A 421 16.33 -20.79 -16.40
C SER A 421 15.13 -21.14 -15.50
N ASN A 422 15.31 -21.05 -14.18
CA ASN A 422 14.28 -21.32 -13.19
C ASN A 422 14.18 -20.19 -12.14
N PRO A 423 13.72 -19.00 -12.53
CA PRO A 423 13.61 -17.84 -11.64
C PRO A 423 12.62 -18.10 -10.49
N ARG A 424 12.96 -17.61 -9.28
CA ARG A 424 12.18 -17.92 -8.06
C ARG A 424 11.37 -16.77 -7.48
N GLY A 425 11.65 -15.55 -7.89
CA GLY A 425 11.14 -14.32 -7.28
C GLY A 425 12.29 -13.35 -7.08
N PHE A 426 13.29 -13.78 -6.32
CA PHE A 426 14.36 -12.94 -5.81
C PHE A 426 15.71 -13.65 -5.91
N VAL A 427 16.76 -12.87 -6.20
CA VAL A 427 18.15 -13.32 -6.08
C VAL A 427 18.92 -12.29 -5.29
N HIS A 428 19.50 -12.72 -4.16
CA HIS A 428 20.25 -11.85 -3.27
C HIS A 428 21.77 -12.05 -3.48
N PHE A 429 22.48 -10.99 -3.89
CA PHE A 429 23.90 -11.04 -4.27
C PHE A 429 24.87 -10.63 -3.15
N TRP A 430 24.45 -10.68 -1.88
CA TRP A 430 25.29 -10.31 -0.73
C TRP A 430 26.64 -11.02 -0.68
N ASN A 431 26.71 -12.24 -1.22
CA ASN A 431 27.90 -13.09 -1.22
C ASN A 431 28.86 -12.83 -2.41
N SER A 432 28.54 -11.94 -3.35
CA SER A 432 29.45 -11.60 -4.45
C SER A 432 30.38 -10.44 -4.07
N ALA A 433 31.69 -10.56 -4.35
CA ALA A 433 32.62 -9.44 -4.29
C ALA A 433 32.41 -8.42 -5.42
N GLN A 434 31.85 -8.88 -6.54
CA GLN A 434 31.51 -8.11 -7.74
C GLN A 434 29.99 -8.13 -7.95
N ARG A 435 29.25 -7.54 -7.00
CA ARG A 435 27.78 -7.61 -6.95
C ARG A 435 27.14 -7.04 -8.20
N VAL A 436 27.60 -5.87 -8.66
CA VAL A 436 27.00 -5.17 -9.81
C VAL A 436 27.12 -6.01 -11.07
N GLU A 437 28.31 -6.55 -11.33
CA GLU A 437 28.62 -7.37 -12.50
C GLU A 437 27.87 -8.70 -12.47
N ALA A 438 27.74 -9.31 -11.29
CA ALA A 438 26.98 -10.54 -11.10
C ALA A 438 25.47 -10.33 -11.30
N MET A 439 24.90 -9.24 -10.78
CA MET A 439 23.50 -8.85 -11.00
C MET A 439 23.23 -8.63 -12.49
N GLU A 440 24.09 -7.88 -13.17
CA GLU A 440 23.96 -7.60 -14.60
C GLU A 440 24.02 -8.88 -15.45
N SER A 441 25.01 -9.73 -15.21
CA SER A 441 25.16 -11.01 -15.92
C SER A 441 23.94 -11.91 -15.74
N TYR A 442 23.42 -11.98 -14.50
CA TYR A 442 22.22 -12.76 -14.21
C TYR A 442 20.97 -12.19 -14.89
N MET A 443 20.75 -10.87 -14.81
CA MET A 443 19.60 -10.21 -15.44
C MET A 443 19.61 -10.39 -16.96
N MET A 444 20.78 -10.32 -17.60
CA MET A 444 20.92 -10.61 -19.03
C MET A 444 20.54 -12.05 -19.36
N ALA A 445 20.95 -13.02 -18.54
CA ALA A 445 20.60 -14.42 -18.71
C ALA A 445 19.08 -14.65 -18.57
N VAL A 446 18.46 -14.14 -17.50
CA VAL A 446 17.01 -14.27 -17.27
C VAL A 446 16.20 -13.62 -18.39
N THR A 447 16.59 -12.41 -18.83
CA THR A 447 15.85 -11.69 -19.90
C THR A 447 15.93 -12.44 -21.22
N LYS A 448 17.06 -13.08 -21.52
CA LYS A 448 17.24 -13.88 -22.74
C LYS A 448 16.37 -15.14 -22.73
N GLU A 449 16.25 -15.81 -21.59
CA GLU A 449 15.37 -16.98 -21.43
C GLU A 449 13.88 -16.62 -21.50
N VAL A 450 13.49 -15.42 -21.04
CA VAL A 450 12.09 -14.96 -21.11
C VAL A 450 11.65 -14.55 -22.54
N LEU A 451 12.60 -14.20 -23.41
CA LEU A 451 12.33 -13.77 -24.79
C LEU A 451 12.38 -14.91 -25.82
N ASN A 452 12.92 -16.08 -25.45
CA ASN A 452 12.92 -17.29 -26.28
C ASN A 452 11.78 -18.22 -25.86
#